data_AF-A0A0C2D593-F1
#
_entry.id   AF-A0A0C2D593-F1
#
_cell.length_a   1.000
_cell.length_b   1.000
_cell.length_c   1.000
_cell.angle_alpha   90.00
_cell.angle_beta   90.00
_cell.angle_gamma   90.00
#
_symmetry.space_group_name_H-M   'P 1'
#
loop_
_entity.id
_entity.type
_entity.pdbx_description
1 polymer ?
#
loop_
_entity_poly.entity_id
_entity_poly.type
_entity_poly.pdbx_seq_one_letter_code
_entity_poly.pdbx_strand_id
1 'polypeptide(L)'
;MQRIHLVRPGQIGMDMDQTSLRVDVLEIECQCTLNGEYYDFCYRLPPEEQVKGRRFDCEHTHDLERLDLLSDKNALNFEQQALPEPPFVTAMSDNHFKEGRTLKMCQLEVRRFSFDSYPTYVRNLGEYRWKPLIIAETLKEFGAAWYMNTSVRWKKDKLNEVHSELTCQKKHPRTE
;
A
#
# COMPACT_ATOMS: atom_id res chain seq x y z
N MET A 1 10.42 6.93 11.34
CA MET A 1 9.38 6.11 10.69
C MET A 1 8.19 7.01 10.47
N GLN A 2 7.83 7.34 9.22
CA GLN A 2 6.63 8.15 8.94
C GLN A 2 5.41 7.22 9.03
N ARG A 3 4.56 7.45 10.03
CA ARG A 3 3.22 6.86 10.14
C ARG A 3 2.31 7.60 9.17
N ILE A 4 1.72 6.91 8.21
CA ILE A 4 0.58 7.42 7.46
C ILE A 4 -0.63 7.28 8.39
N HIS A 5 -1.14 8.39 8.89
CA HIS A 5 -2.38 8.43 9.65
C HIS A 5 -3.55 8.52 8.65
N LEU A 6 -4.24 7.40 8.43
CA LEU A 6 -5.55 7.44 7.77
C LEU A 6 -6.58 7.86 8.83
N VAL A 7 -7.21 9.01 8.62
CA VAL A 7 -8.23 9.57 9.52
C VAL A 7 -9.55 8.82 9.30
N ARG A 8 -10.19 8.36 10.38
CA ARG A 8 -11.51 7.70 10.35
C ARG A 8 -12.63 8.68 10.00
N PRO A 9 -13.76 8.23 9.41
CA PRO A 9 -14.98 9.02 9.36
C PRO A 9 -15.57 9.17 10.77
N GLY A 10 -15.85 10.41 11.17
CA GLY A 10 -16.58 10.71 12.41
C GLY A 10 -18.02 10.23 12.32
N GLN A 11 -18.47 9.47 13.32
CA GLN A 11 -19.88 9.14 13.52
C GLN A 11 -20.65 10.41 13.90
N ILE A 12 -21.77 10.66 13.24
CA ILE A 12 -22.67 11.79 13.50
C ILE A 12 -23.34 11.58 14.85
N GLY A 13 -22.80 12.21 15.90
CA GLY A 13 -23.49 12.48 17.16
C GLY A 13 -23.94 13.93 17.16
N MET A 14 -25.25 14.17 17.09
CA MET A 14 -25.82 15.50 17.34
C MET A 14 -25.82 15.75 18.84
N ASP A 15 -24.94 16.64 19.32
CA ASP A 15 -25.09 17.26 20.62
C ASP A 15 -24.78 18.77 20.50
N MET A 16 -25.75 19.59 20.93
CA MET A 16 -25.67 21.04 20.92
C MET A 16 -24.94 21.52 22.17
N ASP A 17 -23.73 22.07 22.02
CA ASP A 17 -23.26 23.12 22.92
C ASP A 17 -22.38 24.13 22.17
N GLN A 18 -22.69 25.41 22.39
CA GLN A 18 -22.17 26.58 21.67
C GLN A 18 -21.00 27.19 22.45
N THR A 19 -19.76 26.74 22.22
CA THR A 19 -18.57 27.58 22.40
C THR A 19 -17.40 27.00 21.59
N SER A 20 -16.72 27.83 20.77
CA SER A 20 -15.68 27.47 19.78
C SER A 20 -16.18 27.00 18.40
N LEU A 21 -16.65 27.94 17.58
CA LEU A 21 -16.79 27.81 16.13
C LEU A 21 -15.41 27.61 15.45
N ARG A 22 -14.86 26.41 15.52
CA ARG A 22 -14.18 25.77 14.39
C ARG A 22 -15.08 24.63 13.99
N VAL A 23 -16.15 24.97 13.29
CA VAL A 23 -16.80 23.99 12.42
C VAL A 23 -15.70 23.59 11.46
N ASP A 24 -15.18 22.37 11.61
CA ASP A 24 -14.36 21.74 10.59
C ASP A 24 -15.19 21.83 9.30
N VAL A 25 -14.88 22.82 8.47
CA VAL A 25 -15.25 22.78 7.08
C VAL A 25 -14.49 21.56 6.58
N LEU A 26 -15.17 20.40 6.63
CA LEU A 26 -14.84 19.25 5.81
C LEU A 26 -14.45 19.85 4.46
N GLU A 27 -13.17 19.75 4.13
CA GLU A 27 -12.66 20.34 2.90
C GLU A 27 -13.32 19.55 1.78
N ILE A 28 -14.46 20.07 1.29
CA ILE A 28 -15.30 19.42 0.29
C ILE A 28 -14.44 19.05 -0.93
N GLU A 29 -13.42 19.86 -1.21
CA GLU A 29 -12.44 19.61 -2.25
C GLU A 29 -11.70 18.27 -2.06
N CYS A 30 -11.41 17.83 -0.84
CA CYS A 30 -10.67 16.62 -0.51
C CYS A 30 -11.53 15.36 -0.46
N GLN A 31 -12.85 15.52 -0.46
CA GLN A 31 -13.79 14.43 -0.21
C GLN A 31 -14.14 13.66 -1.49
N CYS A 32 -13.96 12.35 -1.45
CA CYS A 32 -14.53 11.42 -2.42
C CYS A 32 -15.62 10.59 -1.76
N THR A 33 -16.68 10.25 -2.50
CA THR A 33 -17.81 9.48 -1.98
C THR A 33 -17.92 8.15 -2.71
N LEU A 34 -18.10 7.05 -1.98
CA LEU A 34 -18.38 5.74 -2.54
C LEU A 34 -19.35 4.99 -1.60
N ASN A 35 -20.43 4.45 -2.15
CA ASN A 35 -21.46 3.71 -1.39
C ASN A 35 -22.06 4.48 -0.18
N GLY A 36 -22.07 5.82 -0.25
CA GLY A 36 -22.55 6.68 0.84
C GLY A 36 -21.52 6.93 1.95
N GLU A 37 -20.33 6.34 1.85
CA GLU A 37 -19.19 6.66 2.72
C GLU A 37 -18.32 7.75 2.09
N TYR A 38 -17.69 8.54 2.95
CA TYR A 38 -16.82 9.64 2.57
C TYR A 38 -15.37 9.32 2.90
N TYR A 39 -14.48 9.59 1.95
CA TYR A 39 -13.04 9.36 2.06
C TYR A 39 -12.28 10.66 1.80
N ASP A 40 -11.24 10.89 2.59
CA ASP A 40 -10.33 12.02 2.40
C ASP A 40 -9.15 11.61 1.51
N PHE A 41 -9.07 12.23 0.34
CA PHE A 41 -8.07 11.96 -0.69
C PHE A 41 -6.97 13.03 -0.78
N CYS A 42 -6.90 13.95 0.18
CA CYS A 42 -5.82 14.93 0.29
C CYS A 42 -4.68 14.41 1.16
N TYR A 43 -3.50 14.24 0.55
CA TYR A 43 -2.28 14.06 1.33
C TYR A 43 -1.90 15.38 2.03
N ARG A 44 -1.73 15.33 3.35
CA ARG A 44 -1.24 16.43 4.18
C ARG A 44 0.15 16.07 4.70
N LEU A 45 1.10 17.00 4.61
CA LEU A 45 2.46 16.77 5.07
C LEU A 45 2.47 16.61 6.60
N PRO A 46 2.93 15.47 7.19
CA PRO A 46 2.75 15.25 8.62
C PRO A 46 3.42 16.28 9.54
N PRO A 47 4.63 16.80 9.23
CA PRO A 47 5.20 17.92 9.99
C PRO A 47 4.42 19.23 9.89
N GLU A 48 3.68 19.46 8.80
CA GLU A 48 3.01 20.72 8.47
C GLU A 48 1.68 20.44 7.74
N GLU A 49 0.60 20.17 8.48
CA GLU A 49 -0.68 19.72 7.90
C GLU A 49 -1.33 20.72 6.92
N GLN A 50 -0.93 21.99 7.01
CA GLN A 50 -1.35 23.05 6.10
C GLN A 50 -0.83 22.83 4.67
N VAL A 51 0.29 22.11 4.52
CA VAL A 51 0.90 21.79 3.24
C VAL A 51 0.21 20.56 2.65
N LYS A 52 -0.64 20.82 1.66
CA LYS A 52 -1.37 19.79 0.94
C LYS A 52 -0.66 19.41 -0.36
N GLY A 53 -0.63 18.11 -0.63
CA GLY A 53 -0.25 17.59 -1.93
C GLY A 53 -1.37 17.75 -2.95
N ARG A 54 -1.10 17.32 -4.19
CA ARG A 54 -2.16 17.14 -5.18
C ARG A 54 -3.16 16.10 -4.66
N ARG A 55 -4.44 16.47 -4.67
CA ARG A 55 -5.53 15.54 -4.33
C ARG A 55 -5.53 14.32 -5.24
N PHE A 56 -5.78 13.15 -4.65
CA PHE A 56 -5.97 11.92 -5.41
C PHE A 56 -7.31 11.95 -6.16
N ASP A 57 -7.35 11.37 -7.37
CA ASP A 57 -8.54 11.44 -8.21
C ASP A 57 -9.65 10.52 -7.67
N CYS A 58 -10.88 11.06 -7.55
CA CYS A 58 -12.03 10.27 -7.09
C CYS A 58 -12.43 9.17 -8.09
N GLU A 59 -12.06 9.30 -9.37
CA GLU A 59 -12.37 8.27 -10.39
C GLU A 59 -11.77 6.90 -10.03
N HIS A 60 -10.73 6.86 -9.20
CA HIS A 60 -10.05 5.63 -8.77
C HIS A 60 -10.56 5.07 -7.44
N THR A 61 -11.64 5.60 -6.87
CA THR A 61 -12.15 5.15 -5.55
C THR A 61 -12.54 3.66 -5.58
N HIS A 62 -13.17 3.18 -6.65
CA HIS A 62 -13.48 1.75 -6.80
C HIS A 62 -12.24 0.86 -6.91
N ASP A 63 -11.16 1.34 -7.54
CA ASP A 63 -9.89 0.60 -7.60
C ASP A 63 -9.26 0.48 -6.21
N LEU A 64 -9.32 1.55 -5.42
CA LEU A 64 -8.84 1.55 -4.04
C LEU A 64 -9.69 0.64 -3.14
N GLU A 65 -11.02 0.61 -3.29
CA GLU A 65 -11.90 -0.32 -2.58
C GLU A 65 -11.54 -1.77 -2.92
N ARG A 66 -11.41 -2.07 -4.22
CA ARG A 66 -11.04 -3.41 -4.70
C ARG A 66 -9.67 -3.85 -4.20
N LEU A 67 -8.73 -2.93 -4.02
CA LEU A 67 -7.40 -3.20 -3.47
C LEU A 67 -7.37 -3.17 -1.94
N ASP A 68 -8.51 -2.91 -1.29
CA ASP A 68 -8.64 -2.72 0.16
C ASP A 68 -7.71 -1.63 0.74
N LEU A 69 -7.60 -0.53 0.01
CA LEU A 69 -6.78 0.64 0.38
C LEU A 69 -7.60 1.79 0.97
N LEU A 70 -8.93 1.63 1.06
CA LEU A 70 -9.84 2.62 1.64
C LEU A 70 -10.02 2.47 3.16
N SER A 71 -9.54 1.38 3.76
CA SER A 71 -9.69 1.11 5.19
C SER A 71 -8.40 0.59 5.81
N ASP A 72 -8.29 0.75 7.13
CA ASP A 72 -7.20 0.21 7.94
C ASP A 72 -7.50 -1.21 8.47
N LYS A 73 -8.61 -1.83 8.03
CA LYS A 73 -9.05 -3.15 8.55
C LYS A 73 -8.01 -4.24 8.38
N ASN A 74 -7.28 -4.21 7.25
CA ASN A 74 -6.20 -5.15 6.96
C ASN A 74 -4.80 -4.57 7.21
N ALA A 75 -4.71 -3.41 7.88
CA ALA A 75 -3.42 -2.87 8.28
C ALA A 75 -2.77 -3.77 9.34
N LEU A 76 -1.51 -4.16 9.10
CA LEU A 76 -0.77 -4.98 10.05
C LEU A 76 -0.43 -4.16 11.30
N ASN A 77 -0.90 -4.63 12.46
CA ASN A 77 -0.47 -4.12 13.75
C ASN A 77 0.74 -4.90 14.26
N PHE A 78 1.92 -4.32 14.10
CA PHE A 78 3.20 -4.90 14.51
C PHE A 78 3.35 -5.10 16.03
N GLU A 79 2.53 -4.45 16.85
CA GLU A 79 2.54 -4.61 18.30
C GLU A 79 1.73 -5.84 18.75
N GLN A 80 0.74 -6.25 17.96
CA GLN A 80 -0.26 -7.25 18.35
C GLN A 80 -0.10 -8.58 17.61
N GLN A 81 0.54 -8.60 16.44
CA GLN A 81 0.62 -9.78 15.59
C GLN A 81 2.04 -10.02 15.05
N ALA A 82 2.36 -11.29 14.81
CA ALA A 82 3.56 -11.63 14.06
C ALA A 82 3.36 -11.29 12.58
N LEU A 83 4.39 -10.75 11.94
CA LEU A 83 4.40 -10.55 10.50
C LEU A 83 4.14 -11.88 9.78
N PRO A 84 3.21 -11.93 8.80
CA PRO A 84 3.11 -13.08 7.92
C PRO A 84 4.45 -13.26 7.19
N GLU A 85 4.77 -14.50 6.81
CA GLU A 85 5.99 -14.78 6.04
C GLU A 85 5.89 -14.12 4.66
N PRO A 86 6.70 -13.08 4.37
CA PRO A 86 6.54 -12.31 3.13
C PRO A 86 7.12 -13.06 1.92
N PRO A 87 6.36 -13.26 0.83
CA PRO A 87 6.93 -13.76 -0.41
C PRO A 87 7.88 -12.72 -1.04
N PHE A 88 8.84 -13.23 -1.81
CA PHE A 88 9.63 -12.41 -2.71
C PHE A 88 8.86 -12.16 -4.00
N VAL A 89 8.60 -10.89 -4.29
CA VAL A 89 7.84 -10.49 -5.48
C VAL A 89 8.72 -9.71 -6.43
N THR A 90 8.61 -10.06 -7.70
CA THR A 90 9.27 -9.36 -8.79
C THR A 90 8.35 -9.35 -10.00
N ALA A 91 8.61 -8.44 -10.94
CA ALA A 91 7.72 -8.26 -12.08
C ALA A 91 8.51 -7.87 -13.33
N MET A 92 8.30 -8.64 -14.41
CA MET A 92 8.96 -8.51 -15.69
C MET A 92 7.93 -8.26 -16.79
N SER A 93 8.33 -7.53 -17.83
CA SER A 93 7.55 -7.46 -19.07
C SER A 93 7.72 -8.75 -19.89
N ASP A 94 6.76 -9.01 -20.78
CA ASP A 94 6.75 -10.22 -21.62
C ASP A 94 8.02 -10.36 -22.46
N ASN A 95 8.56 -9.25 -22.98
CA ASN A 95 9.80 -9.24 -23.75
C ASN A 95 11.07 -9.52 -22.91
N HIS A 96 10.97 -9.54 -21.58
CA HIS A 96 12.03 -9.91 -20.64
C HIS A 96 11.71 -11.18 -19.84
N PHE A 97 10.72 -11.96 -20.29
CA PHE A 97 10.28 -13.18 -19.61
C PHE A 97 11.40 -14.22 -19.47
N LYS A 98 12.23 -14.39 -20.51
CA LYS A 98 13.33 -15.37 -20.49
C LYS A 98 14.40 -14.99 -19.47
N GLU A 99 14.69 -13.70 -19.33
CA GLU A 99 15.66 -13.15 -18.40
C GLU A 99 15.18 -13.32 -16.96
N GLY A 100 13.88 -13.11 -16.69
CA GLY A 100 13.32 -13.35 -15.37
C GLY A 100 13.25 -14.83 -14.99
N ARG A 101 13.09 -15.74 -15.96
CA ARG A 101 13.19 -17.20 -15.72
C ARG A 101 14.57 -17.69 -15.30
N THR A 102 15.61 -16.85 -15.39
CA THR A 102 16.94 -17.19 -14.85
C THR A 102 17.00 -17.15 -13.32
N LEU A 103 15.95 -16.62 -12.66
CA LEU A 103 15.78 -16.71 -11.21
C LEU A 103 15.56 -18.18 -10.84
N LYS A 104 16.64 -18.85 -10.42
CA LYS A 104 16.62 -20.24 -9.92
C LYS A 104 16.05 -20.27 -8.51
N MET A 105 14.72 -20.16 -8.40
CA MET A 105 13.99 -20.25 -7.13
C MET A 105 13.16 -21.53 -7.09
N CYS A 106 13.19 -22.22 -5.95
CA CYS A 106 12.20 -23.25 -5.65
C CYS A 106 10.85 -22.57 -5.38
N GLN A 107 9.74 -23.17 -5.78
CA GLN A 107 8.37 -22.65 -5.57
C GLN A 107 8.10 -21.29 -6.27
N LEU A 108 8.58 -21.13 -7.51
CA LEU A 108 8.27 -19.97 -8.34
C LEU A 108 6.84 -20.07 -8.91
N GLU A 109 5.98 -19.13 -8.56
CA GLU A 109 4.71 -18.88 -9.25
C GLU A 109 4.86 -17.69 -10.20
N VAL A 110 4.37 -17.84 -11.44
CA VAL A 110 4.37 -16.74 -12.41
C VAL A 110 2.94 -16.43 -12.83
N ARG A 111 2.51 -15.19 -12.59
CA ARG A 111 1.17 -14.70 -12.92
C ARG A 111 1.25 -13.58 -13.95
N ARG A 112 0.21 -13.47 -14.79
CA ARG A 112 0.03 -12.30 -15.67
C ARG A 112 -0.70 -11.21 -14.91
N PHE A 113 -0.18 -9.98 -14.99
CA PHE A 113 -0.85 -8.81 -14.45
C PHE A 113 -2.01 -8.39 -15.35
N SER A 114 -3.23 -8.33 -14.80
CA SER A 114 -4.45 -8.01 -15.54
C SER A 114 -4.60 -6.51 -15.73
N PHE A 115 -3.95 -5.96 -16.75
CA PHE A 115 -4.09 -4.55 -17.10
C PHE A 115 -5.53 -4.14 -17.49
N ASP A 116 -6.40 -5.08 -17.83
CA ASP A 116 -7.82 -4.82 -18.16
C ASP A 116 -8.61 -4.35 -16.94
N SER A 117 -8.12 -4.63 -15.73
CA SER A 117 -8.74 -4.22 -14.47
C SER A 117 -8.38 -2.80 -14.04
N TYR A 118 -7.61 -2.06 -14.86
CA TYR A 118 -7.05 -0.75 -14.51
C TYR A 118 -7.18 0.23 -15.67
N PRO A 119 -7.08 1.55 -15.41
CA PRO A 119 -7.06 2.56 -16.47
C PRO A 119 -6.03 2.26 -17.55
N THR A 120 -6.38 2.53 -18.81
CA THR A 120 -5.56 2.14 -19.98
C THR A 120 -4.13 2.68 -19.94
N TYR A 121 -3.92 3.84 -19.32
CA TYR A 121 -2.60 4.45 -19.15
C TYR A 121 -1.64 3.60 -18.29
N VAL A 122 -2.14 2.69 -17.44
CA VAL A 122 -1.31 1.79 -16.62
C VAL A 122 -0.51 0.82 -17.49
N ARG A 123 -0.98 0.51 -18.71
CA ARG A 123 -0.27 -0.32 -19.69
C ARG A 123 1.01 0.32 -20.22
N ASN A 124 1.20 1.62 -20.03
CA ASN A 124 2.45 2.26 -20.40
C ASN A 124 3.55 1.83 -19.43
N LEU A 125 4.30 0.80 -19.83
CA LEU A 125 5.33 0.19 -19.00
C LEU A 125 6.44 1.18 -18.59
N GLY A 126 6.70 2.21 -19.42
CA GLY A 126 7.73 3.22 -19.19
C GLY A 126 7.40 4.21 -18.06
N GLU A 127 6.13 4.29 -17.65
CA GLU A 127 5.70 5.12 -16.53
C GLU A 127 5.73 4.37 -15.20
N TYR A 128 5.98 3.06 -15.22
CA TYR A 128 6.10 2.19 -14.05
C TYR A 128 4.92 2.21 -13.07
N ARG A 129 3.75 2.76 -13.46
CA ARG A 129 2.54 2.86 -12.63
C ARG A 129 1.99 1.52 -12.17
N TRP A 130 2.26 0.46 -12.94
CA TRP A 130 1.90 -0.91 -12.62
C TRP A 130 2.65 -1.46 -11.39
N LYS A 131 3.83 -0.92 -11.05
CA LYS A 131 4.63 -1.41 -9.91
C LYS A 131 3.89 -1.30 -8.56
N PRO A 132 3.41 -0.11 -8.15
CA PRO A 132 2.65 0.00 -6.90
C PRO A 132 1.36 -0.82 -6.91
N LEU A 133 0.74 -1.06 -8.07
CA LEU A 133 -0.46 -1.92 -8.17
C LEU A 133 -0.15 -3.39 -7.89
N ILE A 134 0.96 -3.92 -8.42
CA ILE A 134 1.41 -5.29 -8.09
C ILE A 134 1.72 -5.40 -6.59
N ILE A 135 2.34 -4.37 -6.00
CA ILE A 135 2.60 -4.32 -4.56
C ILE A 135 1.28 -4.35 -3.79
N ALA A 136 0.29 -3.54 -4.17
CA ALA A 136 -1.02 -3.52 -3.52
C ALA A 136 -1.76 -4.86 -3.62
N GLU A 137 -1.80 -5.48 -4.80
CA GLU A 137 -2.40 -6.83 -4.98
C GLU A 137 -1.69 -7.88 -4.12
N THR A 138 -0.36 -7.83 -4.07
CA THR A 138 0.45 -8.74 -3.25
C THR A 138 0.18 -8.53 -1.77
N LEU A 139 0.14 -7.27 -1.30
CA LEU A 139 -0.12 -6.95 0.10
C LEU A 139 -1.54 -7.36 0.52
N LYS A 140 -2.52 -7.21 -0.37
CA LYS A 140 -3.87 -7.70 -0.14
C LYS A 140 -3.93 -9.22 0.01
N GLU A 141 -3.12 -9.97 -0.73
CA GLU A 141 -3.10 -11.44 -0.69
C GLU A 141 -2.28 -12.00 0.48
N PHE A 142 -1.09 -11.45 0.73
CA PHE A 142 -0.11 -12.04 1.66
C PHE A 142 0.09 -11.23 2.95
N GLY A 143 -0.43 -10.01 3.03
CA GLY A 143 -0.25 -9.08 4.15
C GLY A 143 1.14 -8.41 4.21
N ALA A 144 2.19 -9.10 3.78
CA ALA A 144 3.55 -8.57 3.68
C ALA A 144 4.23 -9.05 2.39
N ALA A 145 5.24 -8.32 1.90
CA ALA A 145 5.98 -8.69 0.70
C ALA A 145 7.39 -8.11 0.68
N TRP A 146 8.33 -8.85 0.09
CA TRP A 146 9.63 -8.33 -0.32
C TRP A 146 9.63 -8.05 -1.81
N TYR A 147 9.38 -6.79 -2.19
CA TYR A 147 9.44 -6.40 -3.59
C TYR A 147 10.90 -6.19 -4.04
N MET A 148 11.30 -6.87 -5.11
CA MET A 148 12.63 -6.76 -5.70
C MET A 148 12.57 -6.52 -7.20
N ASN A 149 13.50 -5.72 -7.71
CA ASN A 149 13.64 -5.55 -9.15
C ASN A 149 14.05 -6.87 -9.82
N THR A 150 13.57 -7.12 -11.03
CA THR A 150 13.84 -8.35 -11.79
C THR A 150 15.30 -8.51 -12.19
N SER A 151 16.10 -7.47 -12.07
CA SER A 151 17.55 -7.52 -12.27
C SER A 151 18.32 -8.06 -11.06
N VAL A 152 17.69 -8.22 -9.89
CA VAL A 152 18.33 -8.78 -8.70
C VAL A 152 18.65 -10.25 -8.93
N ARG A 153 19.86 -10.69 -8.56
CA ARG A 153 20.32 -12.08 -8.68
C ARG A 153 20.89 -12.55 -7.35
N TRP A 154 20.36 -13.65 -6.85
CA TRP A 154 20.85 -14.30 -5.65
C TRP A 154 22.00 -15.24 -6.02
N LYS A 155 23.17 -15.01 -5.43
CA LYS A 155 24.35 -15.88 -5.63
C LYS A 155 24.30 -17.14 -4.76
N LYS A 156 23.57 -17.07 -3.64
CA LYS A 156 23.38 -18.14 -2.66
C LYS A 156 21.96 -18.04 -2.12
N ASP A 157 21.40 -19.17 -1.72
CA ASP A 157 20.17 -19.19 -0.94
C ASP A 157 20.45 -18.60 0.44
N LYS A 158 19.69 -17.56 0.76
CA LYS A 158 19.80 -16.73 1.97
C LYS A 158 18.41 -16.38 2.52
N LEU A 159 17.39 -17.14 2.10
CA LEU A 159 15.99 -16.95 2.49
C LEU A 159 15.86 -16.82 4.02
N ASN A 160 16.39 -17.81 4.76
CA ASN A 160 16.33 -17.84 6.22
C ASN A 160 17.05 -16.66 6.88
N GLU A 161 18.12 -16.15 6.28
CA GLU A 161 18.84 -14.98 6.80
C GLU A 161 18.00 -13.71 6.60
N VAL A 162 17.34 -13.55 5.46
CA VAL A 162 16.46 -12.39 5.24
C VAL A 162 15.23 -12.40 6.15
N HIS A 163 14.63 -13.57 6.35
CA HIS A 163 13.51 -13.69 7.29
C HIS A 163 13.94 -13.51 8.75
N SER A 164 15.16 -13.93 9.13
CA SER A 164 15.63 -13.79 10.51
C SER A 164 15.84 -12.32 10.90
N GLU A 165 16.23 -11.44 9.96
CA GLU A 165 16.36 -9.99 10.21
C GLU A 165 15.05 -9.36 10.69
N LEU A 166 13.89 -9.80 10.17
CA LEU A 166 12.57 -9.33 10.65
C LEU A 166 12.29 -9.76 12.10
N THR A 167 12.78 -10.93 12.50
CA THR A 167 12.62 -11.44 13.87
C THR A 167 13.65 -10.88 14.85
N CYS A 168 14.77 -10.34 14.36
CA CYS A 168 15.85 -9.79 15.20
C CYS A 168 15.36 -8.62 16.07
N GLN A 169 14.52 -7.73 15.52
CA GLN A 169 13.95 -6.61 16.28
C GLN A 169 13.04 -7.05 17.44
N LYS A 170 12.46 -8.26 17.40
CA LYS A 170 11.71 -8.82 18.54
C LYS A 170 12.62 -9.24 19.69
N LYS A 171 13.86 -9.63 19.40
CA LYS A 171 14.85 -10.09 20.39
C LYS A 171 15.70 -8.95 20.93
N HIS A 172 15.87 -7.88 20.16
CA HIS A 172 16.62 -6.68 20.54
C HIS A 172 15.79 -5.43 20.21
N PRO A 173 14.85 -5.02 21.10
CA PRO A 173 14.13 -3.77 20.91
C PRO A 173 15.11 -2.61 20.89
N ARG A 174 14.91 -1.66 19.97
CA ARG A 174 15.68 -0.41 19.96
C ARG A 174 15.37 0.34 21.26
N THR A 175 16.37 0.49 22.12
CA THR A 175 16.37 1.50 23.18
C THR A 175 16.44 2.86 22.51
N GLU A 176 15.39 3.66 22.68
CA GLU A 176 15.35 5.08 22.33
C GLU A 176 16.26 5.91 23.24
#